data_AF-A0A1I6K4Q5-F1
#
_entry.id   AF-A0A1I6K4Q5-F1
#
_cell.length_a   1.000
_cell.length_b   1.000
_cell.length_c   1.000
_cell.angle_alpha   90.00
_cell.angle_beta   90.00
_cell.angle_gamma   90.00
#
_symmetry.space_group_name_H-M   'P 1'
#
loop_
_entity.id
_entity.type
_entity.pdbx_description
1 polymer ?
#
loop_
_entity_poly.entity_id
_entity_poly.type
_entity_poly.pdbx_seq_one_letter_code
_entity_poly.pdbx_strand_id
1 'polypeptide(L)'
;MKRFILVLLRTLSTFMIIAGLLIGGKALLDKKINNDKTVEYNLPEPITVPSVSYDRYAYQHISEEAQKTYDQIYNCIINYNKSVVLTTTNEDVLATAYEAMMADYGSLFWINGYQYNSYTTGEKVENLEFLPRYTMTEQQKEAYQNSVDEAVSQWLSGISTDASDFDKALYVFETLIEKVDYKENSKENQNILSVFLYNETVCQGYADAAWYLLDELGIRSTIISGTANNENHAWNLVFLDDAYYFMDVTWGNSKYLDLNQDTTKRVNYAYMAMTTEEISQNHVINSSFEIPECLSNADNYYVHQGLYYDWFGTDSIGTRLAESYRAGDKEFSLKFSSSDLYNRVIAYFFDDKHVSDYVPEIDSIYYLLDEDANVLTIQWK
;
A
#
# COMPACT_ATOMS: atom_id res chain seq x y z
N MET A 1 -35.04 -16.30 -30.42
CA MET A 1 -33.92 -16.77 -31.28
C MET A 1 -32.62 -16.42 -30.58
N LYS A 2 -31.83 -17.43 -30.22
CA LYS A 2 -30.65 -17.35 -29.36
C LYS A 2 -29.47 -16.63 -30.05
N ARG A 3 -28.81 -15.69 -29.37
CA ARG A 3 -27.38 -15.39 -29.55
C ARG A 3 -26.75 -15.09 -28.19
N PHE A 4 -26.17 -16.13 -27.61
CA PHE A 4 -25.17 -16.03 -26.55
C PHE A 4 -23.85 -15.66 -27.22
N ILE A 5 -23.17 -14.63 -26.72
CA ILE A 5 -21.74 -14.41 -26.97
C ILE A 5 -21.08 -14.52 -25.60
N LEU A 6 -20.65 -15.75 -25.27
CA LEU A 6 -19.57 -15.96 -24.31
C LEU A 6 -18.27 -15.69 -25.08
N VAL A 7 -17.54 -14.65 -24.71
CA VAL A 7 -16.15 -14.50 -25.12
C VAL A 7 -15.28 -15.16 -24.05
N LEU A 8 -14.96 -16.43 -24.29
CA LEU A 8 -13.99 -17.19 -23.51
C LEU A 8 -12.66 -17.12 -24.26
N LEU A 9 -11.86 -16.08 -23.99
CA LEU A 9 -10.56 -15.88 -24.61
C LEU A 9 -9.47 -16.51 -23.74
N ARG A 10 -9.31 -17.83 -23.88
CA ARG A 10 -8.05 -18.50 -23.53
C ARG A 10 -7.04 -18.24 -24.65
N THR A 11 -6.17 -17.28 -24.45
CA THR A 11 -4.89 -17.20 -25.18
C THR A 11 -3.76 -17.24 -24.16
N LEU A 12 -3.09 -18.39 -24.07
CA LEU A 12 -1.75 -18.49 -23.51
C LEU A 12 -0.84 -17.61 -24.37
N SER A 13 -0.54 -16.41 -23.87
CA SER A 13 0.51 -15.56 -24.37
C SER A 13 1.65 -15.65 -23.37
N THR A 14 2.57 -16.59 -23.60
CA THR A 14 3.83 -16.70 -22.86
C THR A 14 4.69 -15.48 -23.20
N PHE A 15 4.44 -14.35 -22.55
CA PHE A 15 5.39 -13.26 -22.50
C PHE A 15 6.39 -13.57 -21.39
N MET A 16 7.60 -13.97 -21.79
CA MET A 16 8.79 -13.78 -20.96
C MET A 16 8.94 -12.29 -20.73
N ILE A 17 8.33 -11.78 -19.65
CA ILE A 17 8.62 -10.47 -19.13
C ILE A 17 9.99 -10.58 -18.48
N ILE A 18 10.97 -9.91 -19.09
CA ILE A 18 12.25 -9.66 -18.46
C ILE A 18 11.96 -8.70 -17.31
N ALA A 19 11.71 -9.26 -16.13
CA ALA A 19 11.57 -8.50 -14.90
C ALA A 19 12.86 -7.71 -14.69
N GLY A 20 12.71 -6.38 -14.71
CA GLY A 20 13.71 -5.48 -14.14
C GLY A 20 13.82 -5.78 -12.66
N LEU A 21 14.74 -6.68 -12.32
CA LEU A 21 15.28 -6.85 -10.97
C LEU A 21 15.71 -5.48 -10.47
N LEU A 22 14.95 -4.92 -9.52
CA LEU A 22 15.36 -4.03 -8.45
C LEU A 22 14.10 -3.66 -7.64
N ILE A 23 13.73 -4.57 -6.75
CA ILE A 23 12.83 -4.28 -5.63
C ILE A 23 13.62 -4.60 -4.35
N GLY A 24 13.57 -3.65 -3.42
CA GLY A 24 14.02 -3.82 -2.04
C GLY A 24 13.26 -4.99 -1.41
N GLY A 25 14.02 -6.00 -0.99
CA GLY A 25 13.48 -7.31 -0.63
C GLY A 25 14.36 -8.40 -1.24
N LYS A 26 15.55 -8.58 -0.64
CA LYS A 26 16.49 -9.68 -0.95
C LYS A 26 17.20 -9.62 -2.31
N ALA A 27 18.00 -8.58 -2.54
CA ALA A 27 19.25 -8.71 -3.30
C ALA A 27 20.43 -8.76 -2.33
N LEU A 28 20.54 -9.87 -1.60
CA LEU A 28 21.79 -10.34 -1.00
C LEU A 28 22.80 -10.53 -2.14
N LEU A 29 23.59 -9.50 -2.43
CA LEU A 29 24.84 -9.69 -3.14
C LEU A 29 25.90 -10.01 -2.09
N ASP A 30 25.94 -11.28 -1.69
CA ASP A 30 27.00 -11.87 -0.89
C ASP A 30 28.33 -11.65 -1.62
N LYS A 31 29.09 -10.65 -1.19
CA LYS A 31 30.51 -10.58 -1.48
C LYS A 31 31.28 -10.73 -0.18
N LYS A 32 31.32 -11.98 0.30
CA LYS A 32 32.24 -12.42 1.35
C LYS A 32 33.68 -12.19 0.88
N ILE A 33 34.29 -11.09 1.31
CA ILE A 33 35.75 -10.90 1.17
C ILE A 33 36.37 -11.58 2.39
N ASN A 34 36.71 -12.88 2.24
CA ASN A 34 37.57 -13.56 3.18
C ASN A 34 38.99 -12.98 3.06
N ASN A 35 39.34 -12.03 3.93
CA ASN A 35 40.72 -11.72 4.22
C ASN A 35 41.12 -12.47 5.48
N ASP A 36 41.74 -13.64 5.28
CA ASP A 36 42.36 -14.43 6.33
C ASP A 36 43.67 -13.73 6.78
N LYS A 37 43.50 -12.69 7.60
CA LYS A 37 44.54 -12.06 8.43
C LYS A 37 43.84 -11.48 9.65
N THR A 38 44.34 -11.80 10.83
CA THR A 38 43.98 -11.11 12.08
C THR A 38 44.39 -9.65 11.96
N VAL A 39 43.52 -8.83 11.37
CA VAL A 39 43.63 -7.38 11.34
C VAL A 39 42.87 -6.90 12.56
N GLU A 40 43.56 -6.25 13.48
CA GLU A 40 42.93 -5.49 14.55
C GLU A 40 42.21 -4.31 13.88
N TYR A 41 40.89 -4.40 13.75
CA TYR A 41 40.08 -3.35 13.17
C TYR A 41 39.88 -2.26 14.24
N ASN A 42 40.47 -1.07 14.03
CA ASN A 42 40.17 0.11 14.84
C ASN A 42 38.77 0.64 14.48
N LEU A 43 37.73 -0.11 14.86
CA LEU A 43 36.34 0.31 14.73
C LEU A 43 35.96 1.20 15.91
N PRO A 44 35.14 2.24 15.70
CA PRO A 44 34.51 2.92 16.82
C PRO A 44 33.56 1.95 17.54
N GLU A 45 33.43 2.12 18.86
CA GLU A 45 32.45 1.38 19.65
C GLU A 45 31.02 1.65 19.14
N PRO A 46 30.12 0.65 19.18
CA PRO A 46 28.72 0.86 18.86
C PRO A 46 28.10 1.97 19.73
N ILE A 47 27.40 2.89 19.10
CA ILE A 47 26.71 3.98 19.81
C ILE A 47 25.34 3.52 20.31
N THR A 48 24.93 3.96 21.49
CA THR A 48 23.52 3.85 21.91
C THR A 48 22.80 5.14 21.56
N VAL A 49 21.63 5.03 20.94
CA VAL A 49 20.81 6.17 20.52
C VAL A 49 19.45 6.10 21.23
N PRO A 50 18.96 7.19 21.84
CA PRO A 50 17.58 7.26 22.31
C PRO A 50 16.60 7.11 21.15
N SER A 51 15.55 6.31 21.30
CA SER A 51 14.56 6.16 20.23
C SER A 51 13.67 7.39 20.09
N VAL A 52 13.27 7.67 18.85
CA VAL A 52 12.23 8.63 18.49
C VAL A 52 11.04 7.93 17.82
N SER A 53 11.04 6.59 17.81
CA SER A 53 10.09 5.75 17.06
C SER A 53 9.14 4.98 17.98
N TYR A 54 9.00 5.38 19.25
CA TYR A 54 8.21 4.65 20.25
C TYR A 54 6.72 4.52 19.89
N ASP A 55 6.21 5.38 19.03
CA ASP A 55 4.85 5.41 18.50
C ASP A 55 4.70 4.68 17.15
N ARG A 56 5.81 4.25 16.55
CA ARG A 56 5.83 3.57 15.24
C ARG A 56 5.48 2.10 15.39
N TYR A 57 4.67 1.59 14.46
CA TYR A 57 4.04 0.27 14.59
C TYR A 57 5.08 -0.84 14.42
N ALA A 58 5.87 -0.86 13.35
CA ALA A 58 6.83 -1.95 13.13
C ALA A 58 7.89 -1.98 14.23
N TYR A 59 8.35 -0.82 14.70
CA TYR A 59 9.23 -0.68 15.86
C TYR A 59 8.69 -1.39 17.12
N GLN A 60 7.38 -1.27 17.40
CA GLN A 60 6.75 -1.92 18.56
C GLN A 60 6.63 -3.45 18.41
N HIS A 61 6.71 -3.98 17.19
CA HIS A 61 6.49 -5.40 16.87
C HIS A 61 7.76 -6.18 16.49
N ILE A 62 8.94 -5.61 16.79
CA ILE A 62 10.24 -6.26 16.65
C ILE A 62 10.91 -6.47 18.02
N SER A 63 11.93 -7.34 18.08
CA SER A 63 12.65 -7.63 19.34
C SER A 63 13.41 -6.40 19.86
N GLU A 64 13.71 -6.36 21.16
CA GLU A 64 14.52 -5.27 21.75
C GLU A 64 15.90 -5.11 21.10
N GLU A 65 16.50 -6.21 20.62
CA GLU A 65 17.77 -6.15 19.89
C GLU A 65 17.60 -5.51 18.51
N ALA A 66 16.50 -5.84 17.82
CA ALA A 66 16.15 -5.21 16.55
C ALA A 66 15.76 -3.74 16.72
N GLN A 67 15.06 -3.36 17.81
CA GLN A 67 14.75 -1.97 18.15
C GLN A 67 16.02 -1.12 18.32
N LYS A 68 17.01 -1.61 19.08
CA LYS A 68 18.30 -0.90 19.23
C LYS A 68 19.00 -0.74 17.88
N THR A 69 19.01 -1.81 17.08
CA THR A 69 19.61 -1.81 15.74
C THR A 69 18.90 -0.83 14.81
N TYR A 70 17.56 -0.80 14.85
CA TYR A 70 16.70 0.14 14.14
C TYR A 70 17.09 1.57 14.50
N ASP A 71 17.17 1.90 15.80
CA ASP A 71 17.48 3.26 16.26
C ASP A 71 18.87 3.70 15.77
N GLN A 72 19.86 2.80 15.77
CA GLN A 72 21.19 3.07 15.22
C GLN A 72 21.16 3.34 13.71
N ILE A 73 20.41 2.53 12.95
CA ILE A 73 20.25 2.67 11.49
C ILE A 73 19.55 3.98 11.15
N TYR A 74 18.39 4.23 11.77
CA TYR A 74 17.59 5.43 11.54
C TYR A 74 18.41 6.69 11.87
N ASN A 75 19.09 6.70 13.02
CA ASN A 75 19.97 7.79 13.41
C ASN A 75 21.15 8.00 12.44
N CYS A 76 21.71 6.92 11.89
CA CYS A 76 22.75 7.01 10.87
C CYS A 76 22.23 7.74 9.62
N ILE A 77 21.04 7.36 9.15
CA ILE A 77 20.41 7.88 7.93
C ILE A 77 19.99 9.34 8.06
N ILE A 78 19.31 9.71 9.16
CA ILE A 78 18.81 11.08 9.33
C ILE A 78 19.94 12.10 9.52
N ASN A 79 21.10 11.69 10.04
CA ASN A 79 22.27 12.55 10.22
C ASN A 79 23.27 12.45 9.05
N TYR A 80 22.91 11.79 7.93
CA TYR A 80 23.80 11.63 6.78
C TYR A 80 25.16 10.99 7.11
N ASN A 81 25.21 10.15 8.15
CA ASN A 81 26.43 9.44 8.52
C ASN A 81 26.76 8.40 7.44
N LYS A 82 28.05 8.22 7.15
CA LYS A 82 28.51 7.26 6.14
C LYS A 82 28.34 5.80 6.58
N SER A 83 28.45 5.56 7.87
CA SER A 83 28.29 4.24 8.47
C SER A 83 28.00 4.34 9.97
N VAL A 84 27.58 3.21 10.55
CA VAL A 84 27.47 3.03 12.01
C VAL A 84 27.82 1.59 12.36
N VAL A 85 28.61 1.40 13.42
CA VAL A 85 28.86 0.07 13.99
C VAL A 85 27.67 -0.29 14.87
N LEU A 86 27.06 -1.46 14.61
CA LEU A 86 25.83 -1.91 15.25
C LEU A 86 26.13 -2.63 16.56
N THR A 87 25.19 -2.56 17.50
CA THR A 87 25.27 -3.38 18.72
C THR A 87 25.03 -4.86 18.44
N THR A 88 24.30 -5.20 17.38
CA THR A 88 24.09 -6.59 16.96
C THR A 88 25.23 -7.08 16.09
N THR A 89 25.54 -8.37 16.19
CA THR A 89 26.39 -9.10 15.25
C THR A 89 25.57 -10.05 14.37
N ASN A 90 24.23 -9.99 14.45
CA ASN A 90 23.31 -10.87 13.73
C ASN A 90 22.76 -10.17 12.49
N GLU A 91 23.06 -10.73 11.31
CA GLU A 91 22.63 -10.19 10.01
C GLU A 91 21.10 -10.23 9.83
N ASP A 92 20.41 -11.20 10.44
CA ASP A 92 18.95 -11.29 10.39
C ASP A 92 18.28 -10.19 11.25
N VAL A 93 18.90 -9.81 12.37
CA VAL A 93 18.45 -8.68 13.21
C VAL A 93 18.63 -7.36 12.47
N LEU A 94 19.75 -7.19 11.76
CA LEU A 94 19.98 -6.05 10.87
C LEU A 94 18.90 -5.98 9.77
N ALA A 95 18.62 -7.10 9.10
CA ALA A 95 17.60 -7.15 8.04
C ALA A 95 16.21 -6.79 8.57
N THR A 96 15.81 -7.36 9.71
CA THR A 96 14.53 -7.09 10.39
C THR A 96 14.41 -5.62 10.79
N ALA A 97 15.46 -5.06 11.40
CA ALA A 97 15.48 -3.67 11.84
C ALA A 97 15.39 -2.69 10.65
N TYR A 98 16.10 -2.97 9.56
CA TYR A 98 16.04 -2.16 8.34
C TYR A 98 14.65 -2.23 7.69
N GLU A 99 14.06 -3.42 7.58
CA GLU A 99 12.71 -3.60 7.03
C GLU A 99 11.66 -2.85 7.87
N ALA A 100 11.67 -3.02 9.18
CA ALA A 100 10.77 -2.31 10.08
C ALA A 100 10.91 -0.78 9.97
N MET A 101 12.14 -0.26 9.84
CA MET A 101 12.36 1.18 9.65
C MET A 101 11.79 1.68 8.32
N MET A 102 12.00 0.94 7.23
CA MET A 102 11.41 1.31 5.93
C MET A 102 9.87 1.24 5.96
N ALA A 103 9.31 0.30 6.72
CA ALA A 103 7.88 0.17 6.92
C ALA A 103 7.26 1.33 7.74
N ASP A 104 8.02 1.86 8.68
CA ASP A 104 7.60 2.95 9.57
C ASP A 104 7.90 4.35 9.05
N TYR A 105 8.72 4.50 8.00
CA TYR A 105 9.18 5.79 7.48
C TYR A 105 9.19 5.85 5.95
N GLY A 106 8.01 6.05 5.35
CA GLY A 106 7.86 6.31 3.90
C GLY A 106 8.54 7.61 3.42
N SER A 107 8.99 8.48 4.32
CA SER A 107 9.67 9.74 3.98
C SER A 107 11.12 9.59 3.50
N LEU A 108 11.75 8.41 3.65
CA LEU A 108 13.20 8.24 3.45
C LEU A 108 13.63 8.14 1.96
N PHE A 109 13.24 9.11 1.13
CA PHE A 109 13.48 9.09 -0.32
C PHE A 109 14.95 9.23 -0.77
N TRP A 110 15.85 9.58 0.16
CA TRP A 110 17.27 9.83 -0.16
C TRP A 110 18.17 8.59 -0.01
N ILE A 111 17.60 7.42 0.29
CA ILE A 111 18.30 6.14 0.38
C ILE A 111 17.73 5.12 -0.59
N ASN A 112 18.58 4.20 -1.06
CA ASN A 112 18.17 3.03 -1.85
C ASN A 112 18.94 1.79 -1.39
N GLY A 113 18.44 1.20 -0.30
CA GLY A 113 19.05 0.04 0.34
C GLY A 113 20.32 0.39 1.12
N TYR A 114 21.07 -0.66 1.45
CA TYR A 114 22.29 -0.54 2.25
C TYR A 114 23.38 -1.52 1.80
N GLN A 115 24.57 -1.33 2.38
CA GLN A 115 25.64 -2.32 2.45
C GLN A 115 25.95 -2.56 3.93
N TYR A 116 26.60 -3.68 4.23
CA TYR A 116 27.18 -3.89 5.54
C TYR A 116 28.54 -4.57 5.42
N ASN A 117 29.41 -4.30 6.38
CA ASN A 117 30.66 -5.02 6.57
C ASN A 117 30.51 -5.96 7.78
N SER A 118 30.96 -7.21 7.64
CA SER A 118 31.10 -8.14 8.76
C SER A 118 32.57 -8.35 9.09
N TYR A 119 32.89 -8.23 10.38
CA TYR A 119 34.24 -8.38 10.91
C TYR A 119 34.30 -9.65 11.76
N THR A 120 35.12 -10.61 11.35
CA THR A 120 35.13 -11.94 11.97
C THR A 120 36.47 -12.26 12.63
N THR A 121 36.42 -13.03 13.72
CA THR A 121 37.58 -13.73 14.28
C THR A 121 37.33 -15.23 14.14
N GLY A 122 38.00 -15.86 13.17
CA GLY A 122 37.65 -17.22 12.75
C GLY A 122 36.25 -17.25 12.12
N GLU A 123 35.36 -18.11 12.64
CA GLU A 123 33.98 -18.25 12.18
C GLU A 123 32.98 -17.32 12.90
N LYS A 124 33.39 -16.65 13.97
CA LYS A 124 32.54 -15.77 14.77
C LYS A 124 32.54 -14.35 14.20
N VAL A 125 31.35 -13.80 13.95
CA VAL A 125 31.16 -12.38 13.67
C VAL A 125 31.31 -11.61 14.98
N GLU A 126 32.26 -10.68 15.03
CA GLU A 126 32.52 -9.83 16.20
C GLU A 126 31.86 -8.45 16.05
N ASN A 127 31.74 -7.92 14.83
CA ASN A 127 31.08 -6.64 14.57
C ASN A 127 30.35 -6.65 13.23
N LEU A 128 29.26 -5.87 13.17
CA LEU A 128 28.60 -5.46 11.93
C LEU A 128 28.66 -3.94 11.83
N GLU A 129 29.02 -3.44 10.65
CA GLU A 129 28.94 -2.03 10.31
C GLU A 129 27.89 -1.85 9.21
N PHE A 130 26.89 -1.01 9.45
CA PHE A 130 25.87 -0.62 8.48
C PHE A 130 26.34 0.59 7.66
N LEU A 131 26.11 0.55 6.35
CA LEU A 131 26.46 1.61 5.39
C LEU A 131 25.24 1.92 4.50
N PRO A 132 24.49 3.01 4.74
CA PRO A 132 23.36 3.37 3.90
C PRO A 132 23.81 3.78 2.49
N ARG A 133 23.00 3.45 1.47
CA ARG A 133 23.24 3.88 0.08
C ARG A 133 22.47 5.15 -0.22
N TYR A 134 23.11 6.29 -0.02
CA TYR A 134 22.54 7.59 -0.38
C TYR A 134 22.47 7.78 -1.90
N THR A 135 21.31 8.19 -2.39
CA THR A 135 21.06 8.47 -3.83
C THR A 135 21.32 9.94 -4.18
N MET A 136 21.44 10.81 -3.17
CA MET A 136 21.61 12.24 -3.31
C MET A 136 22.37 12.84 -2.13
N THR A 137 22.91 14.04 -2.30
CA THR A 137 23.55 14.78 -1.21
C THR A 137 22.51 15.33 -0.23
N GLU A 138 22.94 15.68 0.98
CA GLU A 138 22.09 16.33 1.99
C GLU A 138 21.45 17.62 1.46
N GLN A 139 22.23 18.46 0.78
CA GLN A 139 21.71 19.68 0.14
C GLN A 139 20.64 19.40 -0.93
N GLN A 140 20.79 18.32 -1.71
CA GLN A 140 19.78 17.92 -2.70
C GLN A 140 18.52 17.42 -2.01
N LYS A 141 18.65 16.65 -0.93
CA LYS A 141 17.52 16.19 -0.11
C LYS A 141 16.77 17.35 0.50
N GLU A 142 17.45 18.35 1.06
CA GLU A 142 16.79 19.55 1.59
C GLU A 142 15.99 20.30 0.51
N ALA A 143 16.56 20.45 -0.70
CA ALA A 143 15.87 21.09 -1.81
C ALA A 143 14.62 20.31 -2.27
N TYR A 144 14.71 18.98 -2.33
CA TYR A 144 13.56 18.14 -2.64
C TYR A 144 12.52 18.15 -1.51
N GLN A 145 12.95 18.11 -0.25
CA GLN A 145 12.06 18.16 0.91
C GLN A 145 11.21 19.44 0.89
N ASN A 146 11.82 20.61 0.66
CA ASN A 146 11.05 21.86 0.56
C ASN A 146 9.99 21.81 -0.56
N SER A 147 10.28 21.13 -1.67
CA SER A 147 9.32 20.98 -2.78
C SER A 147 8.20 19.99 -2.43
N VAL A 148 8.52 18.92 -1.69
CA VAL A 148 7.55 17.97 -1.14
C VAL A 148 6.64 18.68 -0.14
N ASP A 149 7.20 19.43 0.80
CA ASP A 149 6.44 20.14 1.84
C ASP A 149 5.45 21.14 1.23
N GLU A 150 5.85 21.87 0.18
CA GLU A 150 4.97 22.78 -0.55
C GLU A 150 3.80 22.03 -1.22
N ALA A 151 4.09 20.92 -1.91
CA ALA A 151 3.08 20.10 -2.57
C ALA A 151 2.11 19.47 -1.56
N VAL A 152 2.62 18.91 -0.48
CA VAL A 152 1.84 18.27 0.59
C VAL A 152 0.95 19.29 1.30
N SER A 153 1.48 20.46 1.65
CA SER A 153 0.69 21.54 2.25
C SER A 153 -0.47 21.96 1.33
N GLN A 154 -0.22 22.07 0.02
CA GLN A 154 -1.26 22.36 -0.95
C GLN A 154 -2.31 21.24 -1.01
N TRP A 155 -1.89 19.98 -1.05
CA TRP A 155 -2.81 18.84 -1.16
C TRP A 155 -3.65 18.67 0.09
N LEU A 156 -3.10 18.88 1.28
CA LEU A 156 -3.82 18.76 2.55
C LEU A 156 -4.69 19.98 2.89
N SER A 157 -4.58 21.09 2.16
CA SER A 157 -5.39 22.29 2.40
C SER A 157 -6.91 22.10 2.20
N GLY A 158 -7.32 21.01 1.55
CA GLY A 158 -8.72 20.67 1.30
C GLY A 158 -9.41 19.87 2.42
N ILE A 159 -8.68 19.44 3.45
CA ILE A 159 -9.22 18.64 4.56
C ILE A 159 -8.96 19.32 5.92
N SER A 160 -9.90 19.18 6.85
CA SER A 160 -9.74 19.69 8.22
C SER A 160 -8.89 18.75 9.06
N THR A 161 -8.02 19.30 9.92
CA THR A 161 -7.29 18.50 10.94
C THR A 161 -8.22 17.86 11.97
N ASP A 162 -9.43 18.41 12.12
CA ASP A 162 -10.48 17.92 13.04
C ASP A 162 -11.44 16.92 12.37
N ALA A 163 -11.22 16.56 11.09
CA ALA A 163 -11.99 15.51 10.43
C ALA A 163 -11.80 14.15 11.10
N SER A 164 -12.76 13.24 10.91
CA SER A 164 -12.66 11.87 11.42
C SER A 164 -11.47 11.13 10.80
N ASP A 165 -11.00 10.06 11.45
CA ASP A 165 -9.90 9.26 10.91
C ASP A 165 -10.30 8.66 9.55
N PHE A 166 -11.54 8.18 9.44
CA PHE A 166 -12.11 7.74 8.16
C PHE A 166 -12.08 8.82 7.08
N ASP A 167 -12.57 10.04 7.37
CA ASP A 167 -12.61 11.13 6.38
C ASP A 167 -11.21 11.55 5.92
N LYS A 168 -10.23 11.57 6.84
CA LYS A 168 -8.83 11.86 6.53
C LYS A 168 -8.23 10.78 5.61
N ALA A 169 -8.43 9.51 5.94
CA ALA A 169 -7.94 8.40 5.13
C ALA A 169 -8.61 8.37 3.75
N LEU A 170 -9.92 8.60 3.67
CA LEU A 170 -10.66 8.70 2.41
C LEU A 170 -10.12 9.84 1.55
N TYR A 171 -9.91 11.02 2.14
CA TYR A 171 -9.35 12.18 1.44
C TYR A 171 -7.96 11.89 0.86
N VAL A 172 -7.07 11.26 1.64
CA VAL A 172 -5.74 10.86 1.16
C VAL A 172 -5.84 9.84 0.02
N PHE A 173 -6.68 8.83 0.17
CA PHE A 173 -6.90 7.78 -0.82
C PHE A 173 -7.38 8.36 -2.17
N GLU A 174 -8.44 9.17 -2.14
CA GLU A 174 -8.99 9.81 -3.34
C GLU A 174 -8.00 10.80 -3.96
N THR A 175 -7.33 11.63 -3.15
CA THR A 175 -6.36 12.63 -3.61
C THR A 175 -5.22 11.97 -4.39
N LEU A 176 -4.67 10.87 -3.87
CA LEU A 176 -3.59 10.13 -4.54
C LEU A 176 -4.07 9.52 -5.86
N ILE A 177 -5.25 8.90 -5.88
CA ILE A 177 -5.81 8.28 -7.09
C ILE A 177 -6.09 9.32 -8.17
N GLU A 178 -6.64 10.48 -7.80
CA GLU A 178 -6.94 11.56 -8.74
C GLU A 178 -5.66 12.14 -9.34
N LYS A 179 -4.70 12.52 -8.48
CA LYS A 179 -3.54 13.30 -8.87
C LYS A 179 -2.41 12.48 -9.50
N VAL A 180 -2.31 11.20 -9.17
CA VAL A 180 -1.14 10.37 -9.51
C VAL A 180 -1.55 9.27 -10.50
N ASP A 181 -0.68 8.99 -11.47
CA ASP A 181 -0.85 7.90 -12.42
C ASP A 181 0.08 6.73 -12.09
N TYR A 182 -0.42 5.50 -12.21
CA TYR A 182 0.45 4.32 -12.13
C TYR A 182 1.34 4.24 -13.38
N LYS A 183 2.67 4.19 -13.19
CA LYS A 183 3.66 4.14 -14.27
C LYS A 183 4.97 3.50 -13.82
N GLU A 184 5.22 2.30 -14.34
CA GLU A 184 6.42 1.51 -14.03
C GLU A 184 7.73 2.22 -14.36
N ASN A 185 7.80 2.99 -15.44
CA ASN A 185 9.02 3.65 -15.89
C ASN A 185 9.12 5.12 -15.44
N SER A 186 8.43 5.50 -14.36
CA SER A 186 8.53 6.84 -13.79
C SER A 186 9.88 7.09 -13.13
N LYS A 187 10.27 8.36 -13.04
CA LYS A 187 11.47 8.79 -12.32
C LYS A 187 11.21 8.69 -10.81
N GLU A 188 12.16 8.14 -10.05
CA GLU A 188 12.01 7.96 -8.58
C GLU A 188 10.76 7.12 -8.18
N ASN A 189 10.27 6.24 -9.06
CA ASN A 189 8.98 5.55 -8.97
C ASN A 189 8.72 4.74 -7.68
N GLN A 190 9.73 4.46 -6.87
CA GLN A 190 9.63 3.74 -5.60
C GLN A 190 9.83 4.65 -4.37
N ASN A 191 9.54 5.95 -4.49
CA ASN A 191 9.53 6.87 -3.36
C ASN A 191 8.59 8.07 -3.59
N ILE A 192 8.41 8.88 -2.55
CA ILE A 192 7.48 10.02 -2.53
C ILE A 192 7.78 11.12 -3.57
N LEU A 193 9.00 11.24 -4.10
CA LEU A 193 9.31 12.27 -5.11
C LEU A 193 8.54 12.02 -6.41
N SER A 194 8.34 10.75 -6.78
CA SER A 194 7.54 10.37 -7.95
C SER A 194 6.07 10.76 -7.82
N VAL A 195 5.57 10.79 -6.59
CA VAL A 195 4.20 11.19 -6.28
C VAL A 195 4.08 12.71 -6.26
N PHE A 196 4.82 13.38 -5.39
CA PHE A 196 4.59 14.81 -5.13
C PHE A 196 5.20 15.75 -6.17
N LEU A 197 6.21 15.32 -6.93
CA LEU A 197 6.87 16.15 -7.94
C LEU A 197 6.56 15.74 -9.38
N TYR A 198 6.31 14.45 -9.62
CA TYR A 198 6.13 13.92 -10.98
C TYR A 198 4.73 13.36 -11.25
N ASN A 199 3.89 13.20 -10.23
CA ASN A 199 2.52 12.69 -10.34
C ASN A 199 2.41 11.33 -11.06
N GLU A 200 3.46 10.52 -11.04
CA GLU A 200 3.51 9.22 -11.72
C GLU A 200 4.35 8.25 -10.89
N THR A 201 3.82 7.11 -10.45
CA THR A 201 4.50 6.22 -9.48
C THR A 201 4.16 4.73 -9.65
N VAL A 202 4.79 3.85 -8.86
CA VAL A 202 4.37 2.45 -8.67
C VAL A 202 3.89 2.19 -7.24
N CYS A 203 3.55 0.93 -6.93
CA CYS A 203 2.97 0.53 -5.64
C CYS A 203 3.74 1.05 -4.41
N GLN A 204 5.07 0.95 -4.42
CA GLN A 204 5.89 1.47 -3.32
C GLN A 204 5.73 2.98 -3.13
N GLY A 205 5.78 3.78 -4.21
CA GLY A 205 5.64 5.23 -4.08
C GLY A 205 4.23 5.65 -3.66
N TYR A 206 3.18 4.91 -4.05
CA TYR A 206 1.84 5.08 -3.50
C TYR A 206 1.79 4.81 -2.00
N ALA A 207 2.35 3.67 -1.55
CA ALA A 207 2.36 3.29 -0.14
C ALA A 207 3.15 4.29 0.73
N ASP A 208 4.30 4.75 0.24
CA ASP A 208 5.13 5.76 0.89
C ASP A 208 4.41 7.11 1.01
N ALA A 209 3.75 7.55 -0.07
CA ALA A 209 3.03 8.82 -0.08
C ALA A 209 1.75 8.79 0.75
N ALA A 210 1.03 7.66 0.75
CA ALA A 210 -0.11 7.44 1.63
C ALA A 210 0.32 7.51 3.10
N TRP A 211 1.41 6.80 3.46
CA TRP A 211 2.01 6.90 4.79
C TRP A 211 2.34 8.35 5.14
N TYR A 212 3.00 9.08 4.22
CA TYR A 212 3.43 10.46 4.46
C TYR A 212 2.27 11.41 4.71
N LEU A 213 1.22 11.36 3.88
CA LEU A 213 0.04 12.22 4.03
C LEU A 213 -0.78 11.87 5.27
N LEU A 214 -0.86 10.58 5.63
CA LEU A 214 -1.54 10.13 6.84
C LEU A 214 -0.78 10.56 8.11
N ASP A 215 0.55 10.48 8.12
CA ASP A 215 1.38 10.92 9.24
C ASP A 215 1.19 12.44 9.50
N GLU A 216 1.16 13.25 8.44
CA GLU A 216 0.87 14.70 8.53
C GLU A 216 -0.54 15.01 9.06
N LEU A 217 -1.50 14.09 8.89
CA LEU A 217 -2.86 14.20 9.41
C LEU A 217 -3.04 13.55 10.81
N GLY A 218 -1.96 13.02 11.38
CA GLY A 218 -1.94 12.36 12.69
C GLY A 218 -2.51 10.93 12.68
N ILE A 219 -2.65 10.31 11.51
CA ILE A 219 -3.16 8.94 11.36
C ILE A 219 -1.99 7.97 11.36
N ARG A 220 -1.97 7.07 12.34
CA ARG A 220 -0.94 6.04 12.43
C ARG A 220 -1.08 5.06 11.26
N SER A 221 0.01 4.87 10.53
CA SER A 221 0.08 3.91 9.45
C SER A 221 1.48 3.29 9.33
N THR A 222 1.54 2.13 8.69
CA THR A 222 2.76 1.39 8.36
C THR A 222 2.65 0.85 6.95
N ILE A 223 3.75 0.86 6.21
CA ILE A 223 3.85 0.26 4.89
C ILE A 223 3.99 -1.26 5.04
N ILE A 224 3.22 -2.00 4.26
CA ILE A 224 3.23 -3.46 4.20
C ILE A 224 3.77 -3.87 2.84
N SER A 225 4.70 -4.83 2.84
CA SER A 225 5.20 -5.47 1.62
C SER A 225 4.71 -6.90 1.52
N GLY A 226 4.60 -7.39 0.29
CA GLY A 226 4.12 -8.73 0.03
C GLY A 226 4.03 -9.03 -1.45
N THR A 227 3.06 -9.86 -1.80
CA THR A 227 2.65 -10.06 -3.19
C THR A 227 1.16 -9.81 -3.36
N ALA A 228 0.76 -9.36 -4.54
CA ALA A 228 -0.62 -9.30 -4.95
C ALA A 228 -0.72 -9.92 -6.35
N ASN A 229 -1.62 -10.89 -6.54
CA ASN A 229 -1.66 -11.73 -7.76
C ASN A 229 -0.30 -12.33 -8.17
N ASN A 230 0.55 -12.67 -7.19
CA ASN A 230 1.93 -13.19 -7.34
C ASN A 230 2.98 -12.19 -7.85
N GLU A 231 2.65 -10.90 -7.94
CA GLU A 231 3.61 -9.84 -8.21
C GLU A 231 4.00 -9.14 -6.91
N ASN A 232 5.26 -8.71 -6.78
CA ASN A 232 5.70 -7.96 -5.60
C ASN A 232 4.88 -6.67 -5.48
N HIS A 233 4.36 -6.43 -4.28
CA HIS A 233 3.44 -5.33 -4.04
C HIS A 233 3.66 -4.67 -2.68
N ALA A 234 3.22 -3.42 -2.57
CA ALA A 234 3.28 -2.64 -1.34
C ALA A 234 1.97 -1.85 -1.15
N TRP A 235 1.50 -1.79 0.09
CA TRP A 235 0.27 -1.12 0.51
C TRP A 235 0.42 -0.63 1.96
N ASN A 236 -0.66 -0.24 2.63
CA ASN A 236 -0.61 0.28 3.99
C ASN A 236 -1.50 -0.51 4.96
N LEU A 237 -1.02 -0.62 6.20
CA LEU A 237 -1.84 -0.88 7.39
C LEU A 237 -2.12 0.48 8.03
N VAL A 238 -3.39 0.82 8.24
CA VAL A 238 -3.84 2.11 8.80
C VAL A 238 -4.66 1.87 10.06
N PHE A 239 -4.52 2.76 11.05
CA PHE A 239 -5.33 2.74 12.27
C PHE A 239 -6.39 3.83 12.21
N LEU A 240 -7.66 3.44 12.10
CA LEU A 240 -8.81 4.32 11.97
C LEU A 240 -9.80 4.02 13.09
N ASP A 241 -10.27 5.05 13.80
CA ASP A 241 -11.36 4.98 14.79
C ASP A 241 -11.28 3.73 15.71
N ASP A 242 -10.10 3.53 16.31
CA ASP A 242 -9.74 2.45 17.24
C ASP A 242 -9.54 1.03 16.65
N ALA A 243 -9.46 0.88 15.32
CA ALA A 243 -9.21 -0.40 14.66
C ALA A 243 -8.17 -0.33 13.53
N TYR A 244 -7.55 -1.46 13.22
CA TYR A 244 -6.63 -1.59 12.09
C TYR A 244 -7.36 -2.03 10.83
N TYR A 245 -6.93 -1.47 9.69
CA TYR A 245 -7.43 -1.77 8.34
C TYR A 245 -6.28 -1.82 7.34
N PHE A 246 -6.46 -2.56 6.26
CA PHE A 246 -5.57 -2.47 5.10
C PHE A 246 -6.09 -1.46 4.08
N MET A 247 -5.20 -0.64 3.54
CA MET A 247 -5.49 0.34 2.51
C MET A 247 -4.51 0.15 1.35
N ASP A 248 -5.03 -0.02 0.12
CA ASP A 248 -4.23 -0.17 -1.09
C ASP A 248 -4.65 0.87 -2.15
N VAL A 249 -3.92 1.98 -2.17
CA VAL A 249 -4.14 3.09 -3.10
C VAL A 249 -3.89 2.66 -4.56
N THR A 250 -3.00 1.69 -4.79
CA THR A 250 -2.66 1.23 -6.14
C THR A 250 -3.84 0.50 -6.76
N TRP A 251 -4.43 -0.45 -6.03
CA TRP A 251 -5.60 -1.21 -6.51
C TRP A 251 -6.90 -0.41 -6.36
N GLY A 252 -6.90 0.61 -5.50
CA GLY A 252 -7.89 1.68 -5.48
C GLY A 252 -7.92 2.50 -6.78
N ASN A 253 -6.79 2.64 -7.47
CA ASN A 253 -6.75 3.30 -8.78
C ASN A 253 -7.25 2.34 -9.87
N SER A 254 -8.52 2.48 -10.27
CA SER A 254 -9.17 1.54 -11.21
C SER A 254 -8.44 1.40 -12.55
N LYS A 255 -7.64 2.40 -12.96
CA LYS A 255 -6.83 2.37 -14.18
C LYS A 255 -5.76 1.28 -14.14
N TYR A 256 -5.33 0.86 -12.96
CA TYR A 256 -4.42 -0.26 -12.78
C TYR A 256 -5.10 -1.60 -13.10
N LEU A 257 -6.38 -1.76 -12.74
CA LEU A 257 -7.14 -3.00 -12.92
C LEU A 257 -7.90 -3.06 -14.26
N ASP A 258 -8.02 -1.96 -14.99
CA ASP A 258 -8.86 -1.90 -16.19
C ASP A 258 -8.20 -2.53 -17.43
N LEU A 259 -8.65 -3.75 -17.75
CA LEU A 259 -8.32 -4.48 -18.98
C LEU A 259 -9.04 -3.93 -20.23
N ASN A 260 -10.01 -3.02 -20.07
CA ASN A 260 -10.90 -2.56 -21.15
C ASN A 260 -10.47 -1.26 -21.84
N GLN A 261 -9.31 -0.70 -21.50
CA GLN A 261 -8.78 0.55 -22.07
C GLN A 261 -9.68 1.77 -21.83
N ASP A 262 -10.51 1.77 -20.77
CA ASP A 262 -11.15 2.99 -20.31
C ASP A 262 -10.05 3.93 -19.78
N THR A 263 -10.07 5.16 -20.28
CA THR A 263 -9.07 6.17 -19.93
C THR A 263 -9.51 7.02 -18.74
N THR A 264 -10.71 6.81 -18.22
CA THR A 264 -11.24 7.52 -17.06
C THR A 264 -10.72 6.89 -15.77
N LYS A 265 -9.99 7.69 -14.97
CA LYS A 265 -9.61 7.30 -13.60
C LYS A 265 -10.87 7.17 -12.76
N ARG A 266 -11.03 6.05 -12.07
CA ARG A 266 -12.08 5.85 -11.07
C ARG A 266 -11.45 5.34 -9.78
N VAL A 267 -12.19 5.55 -8.70
CA VAL A 267 -11.79 5.12 -7.37
C VAL A 267 -12.48 3.80 -7.07
N ASN A 268 -11.70 2.73 -6.89
CA ASN A 268 -12.20 1.47 -6.38
C ASN A 268 -12.14 1.48 -4.85
N TYR A 269 -13.25 1.86 -4.23
CA TYR A 269 -13.36 1.94 -2.77
C TYR A 269 -13.31 0.59 -2.05
N ALA A 270 -13.29 -0.54 -2.78
CA ALA A 270 -13.07 -1.85 -2.17
C ALA A 270 -11.73 -1.93 -1.42
N TYR A 271 -10.74 -1.13 -1.84
CA TYR A 271 -9.37 -1.13 -1.33
C TYR A 271 -9.06 0.01 -0.35
N MET A 272 -10.06 0.76 0.12
CA MET A 272 -9.84 1.91 1.02
C MET A 272 -9.60 1.49 2.49
N ALA A 273 -10.42 0.57 3.01
CA ALA A 273 -10.30 0.06 4.38
C ALA A 273 -10.83 -1.38 4.45
N MET A 274 -9.89 -2.32 4.31
CA MET A 274 -10.14 -3.76 4.20
C MET A 274 -9.83 -4.48 5.51
N THR A 275 -10.62 -5.52 5.78
CA THR A 275 -10.34 -6.54 6.78
C THR A 275 -9.25 -7.50 6.31
N THR A 276 -8.75 -8.34 7.22
CA THR A 276 -7.83 -9.45 6.87
C THR A 276 -8.48 -10.44 5.92
N GLU A 277 -9.77 -10.72 6.06
CA GLU A 277 -10.50 -11.64 5.17
C GLU A 277 -10.55 -11.11 3.73
N GLU A 278 -10.75 -9.80 3.56
CA GLU A 278 -10.85 -9.15 2.25
C GLU A 278 -9.49 -9.06 1.55
N ILE A 279 -8.45 -8.56 2.23
CA ILE A 279 -7.11 -8.42 1.62
C ILE A 279 -6.50 -9.79 1.26
N SER A 280 -6.82 -10.85 2.02
CA SER A 280 -6.23 -12.18 1.81
C SER A 280 -6.78 -12.91 0.57
N GLN A 281 -7.80 -12.36 -0.10
CA GLN A 281 -8.33 -12.96 -1.35
C GLN A 281 -7.31 -12.89 -2.48
N ASN A 282 -6.51 -11.81 -2.53
CA ASN A 282 -5.62 -11.51 -3.64
C ASN A 282 -4.22 -11.02 -3.21
N HIS A 283 -4.02 -10.68 -1.93
CA HIS A 283 -2.71 -10.31 -1.38
C HIS A 283 -2.17 -11.34 -0.39
N VAL A 284 -0.85 -11.46 -0.36
CA VAL A 284 -0.10 -12.27 0.61
C VAL A 284 0.93 -11.37 1.27
N ILE A 285 0.79 -11.18 2.58
CA ILE A 285 1.73 -10.40 3.40
C ILE A 285 3.06 -11.15 3.51
N ASN A 286 4.16 -10.43 3.35
CA ASN A 286 5.51 -10.92 3.62
C ASN A 286 6.26 -9.89 4.47
N SER A 287 6.29 -10.11 5.78
CA SER A 287 6.90 -9.20 6.75
C SER A 287 7.76 -9.96 7.77
N SER A 288 8.84 -9.33 8.23
CA SER A 288 9.66 -9.81 9.35
C SER A 288 9.13 -9.44 10.74
N PHE A 289 8.04 -8.68 10.82
CA PHE A 289 7.37 -8.31 12.07
C PHE A 289 5.88 -8.70 12.04
N GLU A 290 5.26 -8.72 13.22
CA GLU A 290 3.87 -9.17 13.37
C GLU A 290 2.88 -8.14 12.82
N ILE A 291 1.99 -8.60 11.93
CA ILE A 291 0.88 -7.83 11.38
C ILE A 291 -0.42 -8.31 12.05
N PRO A 292 -1.30 -7.40 12.52
CA PRO A 292 -2.46 -7.80 13.30
C PRO A 292 -3.57 -8.29 12.37
N GLU A 293 -4.49 -9.10 12.91
CA GLU A 293 -5.75 -9.35 12.23
C GLU A 293 -6.64 -8.11 12.27
N CYS A 294 -7.08 -7.64 11.11
CA CYS A 294 -8.01 -6.54 10.90
C CYS A 294 -9.43 -7.11 10.81
N LEU A 295 -10.19 -7.06 11.91
CA LEU A 295 -11.50 -7.73 12.03
C LEU A 295 -12.71 -6.78 11.96
N SER A 296 -12.49 -5.48 12.16
CA SER A 296 -13.57 -4.50 12.10
C SER A 296 -13.86 -4.15 10.64
N ASN A 297 -15.13 -4.00 10.28
CA ASN A 297 -15.56 -3.42 9.00
C ASN A 297 -16.24 -2.05 9.17
N ALA A 298 -16.18 -1.45 10.37
CA ALA A 298 -16.85 -0.18 10.66
C ALA A 298 -16.41 0.95 9.70
N ASP A 299 -15.10 1.07 9.46
CA ASP A 299 -14.53 2.02 8.50
C ASP A 299 -14.46 1.55 7.06
N ASN A 300 -15.10 0.42 6.73
CA ASN A 300 -15.24 0.07 5.32
C ASN A 300 -16.11 1.12 4.60
N TYR A 301 -15.65 1.61 3.45
CA TYR A 301 -16.34 2.65 2.69
C TYR A 301 -17.83 2.31 2.46
N TYR A 302 -18.15 1.08 2.05
CA TYR A 302 -19.53 0.70 1.77
C TYR A 302 -20.39 0.63 3.03
N VAL A 303 -19.80 0.37 4.20
CA VAL A 303 -20.51 0.42 5.49
C VAL A 303 -20.86 1.87 5.82
N HIS A 304 -19.88 2.78 5.75
CA HIS A 304 -20.10 4.23 5.96
C HIS A 304 -21.16 4.82 5.02
N GLN A 305 -21.15 4.40 3.76
CA GLN A 305 -22.11 4.90 2.76
C GLN A 305 -23.50 4.21 2.82
N GLY A 306 -23.68 3.20 3.69
CA GLY A 306 -24.92 2.41 3.73
C GLY A 306 -25.16 1.58 2.46
N LEU A 307 -24.08 1.16 1.80
CA LEU A 307 -24.04 0.40 0.53
C LEU A 307 -23.53 -1.04 0.72
N TYR A 308 -23.27 -1.45 1.95
CA TYR A 308 -22.87 -2.80 2.31
C TYR A 308 -24.09 -3.64 2.71
N TYR A 309 -24.24 -4.82 2.12
CA TYR A 309 -25.34 -5.73 2.38
C TYR A 309 -24.83 -7.06 2.94
N ASP A 310 -25.33 -7.44 4.11
CA ASP A 310 -25.11 -8.78 4.71
C ASP A 310 -26.32 -9.72 4.59
N TRP A 311 -27.38 -9.28 3.91
CA TRP A 311 -28.61 -10.03 3.68
C TRP A 311 -29.16 -9.84 2.27
N PHE A 312 -29.98 -10.80 1.82
CA PHE A 312 -30.62 -10.77 0.50
C PHE A 312 -31.89 -9.90 0.49
N GLY A 313 -31.72 -8.59 0.69
CA GLY A 313 -32.81 -7.61 0.77
C GLY A 313 -33.18 -7.03 -0.60
N THR A 314 -33.89 -7.79 -1.44
CA THR A 314 -34.25 -7.37 -2.81
C THR A 314 -34.90 -5.99 -2.87
N ASP A 315 -35.88 -5.69 -2.02
CA ASP A 315 -36.58 -4.40 -2.07
C ASP A 315 -35.66 -3.23 -1.68
N SER A 316 -34.76 -3.46 -0.72
CA SER A 316 -33.77 -2.46 -0.28
C SER A 316 -32.75 -2.17 -1.38
N ILE A 317 -32.18 -3.24 -1.96
CA ILE A 317 -31.21 -3.14 -3.05
C ILE A 317 -31.88 -2.45 -4.26
N GLY A 318 -33.04 -2.95 -4.70
CA GLY A 318 -33.75 -2.42 -5.86
C GLY A 318 -34.18 -0.97 -5.69
N THR A 319 -34.61 -0.56 -4.49
CA THR A 319 -34.90 0.85 -4.18
C THR A 319 -33.64 1.70 -4.35
N ARG A 320 -32.50 1.23 -3.82
CA ARG A 320 -31.24 1.96 -3.92
C ARG A 320 -30.74 2.09 -5.36
N LEU A 321 -30.91 1.05 -6.18
CA LEU A 321 -30.63 1.10 -7.62
C LEU A 321 -31.48 2.18 -8.32
N ALA A 322 -32.78 2.24 -8.00
CA ALA A 322 -33.68 3.22 -8.59
C ALA A 322 -33.41 4.65 -8.11
N GLU A 323 -33.00 4.83 -6.86
CA GLU A 323 -32.54 6.13 -6.35
C GLU A 323 -31.33 6.63 -7.12
N SER A 324 -30.30 5.79 -7.28
CA SER A 324 -29.09 6.16 -8.02
C SER A 324 -29.37 6.51 -9.48
N TYR A 325 -30.20 5.71 -10.16
CA TYR A 325 -30.61 5.99 -11.54
C TYR A 325 -31.33 7.34 -11.65
N ARG A 326 -32.30 7.62 -10.76
CA ARG A 326 -33.08 8.86 -10.78
C ARG A 326 -32.28 10.09 -10.37
N ALA A 327 -31.25 9.91 -9.54
CA ALA A 327 -30.29 10.97 -9.21
C ALA A 327 -29.41 11.36 -10.42
N GLY A 328 -29.34 10.50 -11.44
CA GLY A 328 -28.50 10.71 -12.61
C GLY A 328 -27.02 10.40 -12.32
N ASP A 329 -26.75 9.52 -11.36
CA ASP A 329 -25.40 9.04 -11.10
C ASP A 329 -24.84 8.38 -12.36
N LYS A 330 -23.55 8.55 -12.62
CA LYS A 330 -22.89 7.85 -13.74
C LYS A 330 -22.54 6.41 -13.37
N GLU A 331 -22.19 6.20 -12.12
CA GLU A 331 -21.71 4.94 -11.58
C GLU A 331 -22.20 4.76 -10.15
N PHE A 332 -22.53 3.54 -9.78
CA PHE A 332 -23.05 3.19 -8.46
C PHE A 332 -22.63 1.80 -8.04
N SER A 333 -21.99 1.68 -6.87
CA SER A 333 -21.39 0.42 -6.41
C SER A 333 -22.00 -0.07 -5.11
N LEU A 334 -22.24 -1.37 -5.03
CA LEU A 334 -22.74 -2.07 -3.85
C LEU A 334 -21.76 -3.18 -3.46
N LYS A 335 -21.54 -3.37 -2.16
CA LYS A 335 -20.70 -4.45 -1.61
C LYS A 335 -21.54 -5.46 -0.84
N PHE A 336 -21.16 -6.73 -0.92
CA PHE A 336 -21.87 -7.82 -0.27
C PHE A 336 -20.95 -8.60 0.67
N SER A 337 -21.51 -9.09 1.78
CA SER A 337 -20.74 -9.78 2.82
C SER A 337 -20.16 -11.14 2.42
N SER A 338 -20.64 -11.73 1.32
CA SER A 338 -20.19 -13.04 0.86
C SER A 338 -20.44 -13.24 -0.62
N SER A 339 -19.66 -14.13 -1.22
CA SER A 339 -19.83 -14.52 -2.62
C SER A 339 -21.16 -15.22 -2.91
N ASP A 340 -21.76 -15.94 -1.95
CA ASP A 340 -23.12 -16.48 -2.11
C ASP A 340 -24.16 -15.36 -2.28
N LEU A 341 -24.13 -14.37 -1.38
CA LEU A 341 -25.04 -13.24 -1.44
C LEU A 341 -24.85 -12.44 -2.72
N TYR A 342 -23.61 -12.12 -3.06
CA TYR A 342 -23.23 -11.45 -4.29
C TYR A 342 -23.79 -12.15 -5.53
N ASN A 343 -23.55 -13.46 -5.67
CA ASN A 343 -24.03 -14.24 -6.80
C ASN A 343 -25.56 -14.31 -6.87
N ARG A 344 -26.24 -14.40 -5.73
CA ARG A 344 -27.71 -14.38 -5.67
C ARG A 344 -28.29 -13.04 -6.09
N VAL A 345 -27.64 -11.93 -5.73
CA VAL A 345 -28.04 -10.58 -6.16
C VAL A 345 -27.87 -10.43 -7.67
N ILE A 346 -26.75 -10.90 -8.23
CA ILE A 346 -26.53 -10.89 -9.68
C ILE A 346 -27.61 -11.69 -10.40
N ALA A 347 -27.85 -12.92 -9.97
CA ALA A 347 -28.86 -13.78 -10.58
C ALA A 347 -30.25 -13.13 -10.57
N TYR A 348 -30.68 -12.60 -9.42
CA TYR A 348 -32.01 -12.01 -9.28
C TYR A 348 -32.17 -10.71 -10.10
N PHE A 349 -31.26 -9.75 -9.95
CA PHE A 349 -31.43 -8.46 -10.60
C PHE A 349 -31.14 -8.50 -12.10
N PHE A 350 -30.11 -9.25 -12.52
CA PHE A 350 -29.58 -9.14 -13.88
C PHE A 350 -29.93 -10.35 -14.75
N ASP A 351 -29.78 -11.58 -14.26
CA ASP A 351 -30.13 -12.77 -15.05
C ASP A 351 -31.65 -12.91 -15.19
N ASP A 352 -32.38 -12.75 -14.08
CA ASP A 352 -33.85 -12.80 -14.01
C ASP A 352 -34.51 -11.45 -14.33
N LYS A 353 -33.70 -10.39 -14.52
CA LYS A 353 -34.10 -9.05 -15.01
C LYS A 353 -35.01 -8.24 -14.08
N HIS A 354 -34.93 -8.49 -12.77
CA HIS A 354 -35.72 -7.76 -11.78
C HIS A 354 -35.29 -6.28 -11.58
N VAL A 355 -34.21 -5.77 -12.19
CA VAL A 355 -33.94 -4.31 -12.15
C VAL A 355 -35.10 -3.50 -12.75
N SER A 356 -35.74 -4.01 -13.81
CA SER A 356 -36.85 -3.33 -14.49
C SER A 356 -38.11 -3.17 -13.63
N ASP A 357 -38.24 -3.94 -12.55
CA ASP A 357 -39.33 -3.78 -11.58
C ASP A 357 -39.17 -2.50 -10.74
N TYR A 358 -37.93 -2.02 -10.57
CA TYR A 358 -37.61 -0.83 -9.77
C TYR A 358 -37.32 0.40 -10.63
N VAL A 359 -36.78 0.18 -11.84
CA VAL A 359 -36.48 1.20 -12.84
C VAL A 359 -37.20 0.86 -14.14
N PRO A 360 -38.51 1.13 -14.27
CA PRO A 360 -39.28 0.73 -15.45
C PRO A 360 -38.84 1.43 -16.74
N GLU A 361 -38.16 2.58 -16.65
CA GLU A 361 -37.65 3.33 -17.80
C GLU A 361 -36.30 2.82 -18.32
N ILE A 362 -35.71 1.78 -17.70
CA ILE A 362 -34.37 1.33 -18.05
C ILE A 362 -34.32 0.60 -19.39
N ASP A 363 -33.59 1.16 -20.35
CA ASP A 363 -33.40 0.55 -21.67
C ASP A 363 -32.25 -0.47 -21.69
N SER A 364 -31.12 -0.11 -21.07
CA SER A 364 -29.93 -0.96 -20.99
C SER A 364 -29.11 -0.62 -19.75
N ILE A 365 -28.45 -1.63 -19.19
CA ILE A 365 -27.57 -1.48 -18.02
C ILE A 365 -26.22 -2.07 -18.36
N TYR A 366 -25.17 -1.36 -17.98
CA TYR A 366 -23.80 -1.88 -17.97
C TYR A 366 -23.40 -2.09 -16.52
N TYR A 367 -22.69 -3.17 -16.23
CA TYR A 367 -22.20 -3.43 -14.89
C TYR A 367 -20.83 -4.10 -14.94
N LEU A 368 -20.06 -3.89 -13.89
CA LEU A 368 -18.75 -4.47 -13.64
C LEU A 368 -18.86 -5.34 -12.40
N LEU A 369 -18.18 -6.48 -12.45
CA LEU A 369 -18.16 -7.49 -11.41
C LEU A 369 -16.76 -7.56 -10.83
N ASP A 370 -16.64 -7.31 -9.54
CA ASP A 370 -15.42 -7.53 -8.76
C ASP A 370 -15.71 -8.71 -7.81
N GLU A 371 -15.40 -9.91 -8.29
CA GLU A 371 -15.69 -11.16 -7.57
C GLU A 371 -14.83 -11.33 -6.32
N ASP A 372 -13.60 -10.80 -6.34
CA ASP A 372 -12.67 -10.88 -5.19
C ASP A 372 -13.16 -9.99 -4.05
N ALA A 373 -13.67 -8.79 -4.36
CA ALA A 373 -14.20 -7.86 -3.37
C ALA A 373 -15.70 -8.03 -3.09
N ASN A 374 -16.41 -8.91 -3.82
CA ASN A 374 -17.87 -8.99 -3.82
C ASN A 374 -18.53 -7.61 -4.06
N VAL A 375 -18.01 -6.85 -5.03
CA VAL A 375 -18.54 -5.53 -5.40
C VAL A 375 -19.21 -5.59 -6.77
N LEU A 376 -20.45 -5.12 -6.82
CA LEU A 376 -21.20 -4.90 -8.05
C LEU A 376 -21.20 -3.40 -8.35
N THR A 377 -20.64 -3.02 -9.49
CA THR A 377 -20.65 -1.63 -9.95
C THR A 377 -21.56 -1.50 -11.16
N ILE A 378 -22.54 -0.61 -11.08
CA ILE A 378 -23.50 -0.35 -12.16
C ILE A 378 -23.16 0.97 -12.82
N GLN A 379 -23.25 0.97 -14.15
CA GLN A 379 -23.08 2.15 -14.98
C GLN A 379 -24.37 2.44 -15.73
N TRP A 380 -25.01 3.54 -15.33
CA TRP A 380 -26.23 4.01 -15.93
C TRP A 380 -25.92 4.67 -17.29
N LYS A 381 -26.82 4.51 -18.26
CA LYS A 381 -26.72 5.11 -19.59
C LYS A 381 -27.87 6.05 -19.89
#